data_AF-A0A0C1YC15-F1
#
_entry.id   AF-A0A0C1YC15-F1
#
_cell.length_a   1.000
_cell.length_b   1.000
_cell.length_c   1.000
_cell.angle_alpha   90.00
_cell.angle_beta   90.00
_cell.angle_gamma   90.00
#
_symmetry.space_group_name_H-M   'P 1'
#
loop_
_entity.id
_entity.type
_entity.pdbx_description
1 polymer ?
#
loop_
_entity_poly.entity_id
_entity_poly.type
_entity_poly.pdbx_seq_one_letter_code
_entity_poly.pdbx_strand_id
1 'polypeptide(L)'
;MDSERATRLVSDLRARRVMAHVAETGVYQFGIRVVIDNNIEALWDTDGAPGLDAEVLSDGVLVGFVPHIAGSEDFTDQQLVDAIAATRYPTEGLGSPSAGEPAPEAQDGPAAVPLAPASPARPSGPARHAAPKRARLGRWWHRSRP
;
A
#
# COMPACT_ATOMS: atom_id res chain seq x y z
N MET A 1 -11.03 -10.34 9.32
CA MET A 1 -11.64 -11.70 9.26
C MET A 1 -11.17 -12.66 10.38
N ASP A 2 -11.90 -13.77 10.62
CA ASP A 2 -11.48 -14.90 11.49
C ASP A 2 -10.78 -16.04 10.73
N SER A 3 -10.02 -16.89 11.44
CA SER A 3 -9.16 -17.92 10.82
C SER A 3 -9.92 -19.00 10.05
N GLU A 4 -11.07 -19.44 10.56
CA GLU A 4 -11.88 -20.47 9.90
C GLU A 4 -12.47 -19.93 8.61
N ARG A 5 -12.99 -18.70 8.63
CA ARG A 5 -13.49 -18.01 7.44
C ARG A 5 -12.39 -17.78 6.42
N ALA A 6 -11.22 -17.29 6.84
CA ALA A 6 -10.06 -17.11 5.94
C ALA A 6 -9.65 -18.43 5.28
N THR A 7 -9.63 -19.52 6.03
CA THR A 7 -9.29 -20.86 5.52
C THR A 7 -10.29 -21.34 4.46
N ARG A 8 -11.60 -21.14 4.70
CA ARG A 8 -12.65 -21.49 3.72
C ARG A 8 -12.50 -20.68 2.43
N LEU A 9 -12.35 -19.36 2.54
CA LEU A 9 -12.22 -18.48 1.38
C LEU A 9 -10.96 -18.77 0.55
N VAL A 10 -9.83 -19.06 1.21
CA VAL A 10 -8.60 -19.49 0.54
C VAL A 10 -8.80 -20.80 -0.22
N SER A 11 -9.51 -21.76 0.37
CA SER A 11 -9.84 -23.01 -0.32
C SER A 11 -10.65 -22.76 -1.59
N ASP A 12 -11.69 -21.92 -1.52
CA ASP A 12 -12.56 -21.59 -2.65
C ASP A 12 -11.81 -20.81 -3.74
N LEU A 13 -10.94 -19.86 -3.36
CA LEU A 13 -10.06 -19.14 -4.29
C LEU A 13 -9.09 -20.08 -5.01
N ARG A 14 -8.48 -21.03 -4.29
CA ARG A 14 -7.58 -22.02 -4.88
C ARG A 14 -8.30 -22.97 -5.84
N ALA A 15 -9.56 -23.33 -5.55
CA ALA A 15 -10.40 -24.08 -6.48
C ALA A 15 -10.61 -23.33 -7.81
N ARG A 16 -10.61 -21.99 -7.78
CA ARG A 16 -10.64 -21.09 -8.95
C ARG A 16 -9.27 -20.79 -9.56
N ARG A 17 -8.22 -21.52 -9.18
CA ARG A 17 -6.83 -21.33 -9.64
C ARG A 17 -6.19 -20.00 -9.21
N VAL A 18 -6.74 -19.32 -8.21
CA VAL A 18 -6.08 -18.16 -7.58
C VAL A 18 -5.05 -18.68 -6.58
N MET A 19 -3.82 -18.16 -6.64
CA MET A 19 -2.75 -18.51 -5.70
C MET A 19 -2.95 -17.80 -4.35
N ALA A 20 -3.93 -18.28 -3.59
CA ALA A 20 -4.30 -17.70 -2.30
C ALA A 20 -3.73 -18.50 -1.12
N HIS A 21 -3.39 -17.78 -0.04
CA HIS A 21 -2.94 -18.31 1.24
C HIS A 21 -3.61 -17.54 2.37
N VAL A 22 -3.72 -18.15 3.55
CA VAL A 22 -4.14 -17.42 4.75
C VAL A 22 -2.99 -16.49 5.15
N ALA A 23 -3.31 -15.23 5.40
CA ALA A 23 -2.37 -14.25 5.94
C ALA A 23 -2.58 -14.11 7.44
N GLU A 24 -1.50 -14.26 8.21
CA GLU A 24 -1.49 -13.97 9.66
C GLU A 24 -0.76 -12.64 9.85
N THR A 25 -1.49 -11.54 10.00
CA THR A 25 -0.92 -10.18 10.07
C THR A 25 -0.69 -9.70 11.50
N GLY A 26 -1.18 -10.45 12.49
CA GLY A 26 -0.99 -10.16 13.90
C GLY A 26 -1.62 -11.23 14.78
N VAL A 27 -1.63 -10.97 16.10
CA VAL A 27 -2.25 -11.87 17.06
C VAL A 27 -3.77 -11.83 16.86
N TYR A 28 -4.35 -12.95 16.44
CA TYR A 28 -5.77 -13.10 16.07
C TYR A 28 -6.22 -12.22 14.90
N GLN A 29 -5.30 -11.79 14.03
CA GLN A 29 -5.63 -11.03 12.81
C GLN A 29 -5.32 -11.90 11.59
N PHE A 30 -6.38 -12.24 10.87
CA PHE A 30 -6.33 -13.11 9.70
C PHE A 30 -6.93 -12.38 8.49
N GLY A 31 -6.31 -12.61 7.34
CA GLY A 31 -6.80 -12.14 6.04
C GLY A 31 -6.41 -13.10 4.93
N ILE A 32 -6.51 -12.64 3.69
CA ILE A 32 -6.20 -13.46 2.50
C ILE A 32 -5.02 -12.84 1.77
N ARG A 33 -3.97 -13.64 1.54
CA ARG A 33 -2.84 -13.27 0.70
C ARG A 33 -3.01 -13.90 -0.68
N VAL A 34 -3.06 -13.08 -1.72
CA VAL A 34 -3.08 -13.51 -3.13
C VAL A 34 -1.73 -13.22 -3.76
N VAL A 35 -1.06 -14.24 -4.30
CA VAL A 35 0.16 -14.08 -5.07
C VAL A 35 -0.22 -13.72 -6.50
N ILE A 36 0.22 -12.55 -6.97
CA ILE A 36 -0.07 -12.00 -8.30
C ILE A 36 1.07 -12.34 -9.26
N ASP A 37 2.30 -12.14 -8.80
CA ASP A 37 3.56 -12.48 -9.49
C ASP A 37 4.59 -12.92 -8.43
N ASN A 38 5.79 -13.33 -8.84
CA ASN A 38 6.84 -13.89 -8.00
C ASN A 38 7.20 -13.01 -6.79
N ASN A 39 7.10 -11.69 -6.92
CA ASN A 39 7.38 -10.74 -5.85
C ASN A 39 6.20 -9.81 -5.52
N ILE A 40 5.06 -9.96 -6.19
CA ILE A 40 3.87 -9.11 -6.00
C ILE A 40 2.77 -9.92 -5.33
N GLU A 41 2.29 -9.40 -4.20
CA GLU A 41 1.20 -10.00 -3.43
C GLU A 41 0.15 -8.95 -3.05
N ALA A 42 -1.11 -9.38 -2.96
CA ALA A 42 -2.19 -8.58 -2.41
C ALA A 42 -2.64 -9.17 -1.07
N LEU A 43 -2.73 -8.33 -0.05
CA LEU A 43 -3.26 -8.65 1.27
C LEU A 43 -4.67 -8.08 1.39
N TRP A 44 -5.66 -8.94 1.55
CA TRP A 44 -7.07 -8.61 1.65
C TRP A 44 -7.57 -8.76 3.09
N ASP A 45 -8.38 -7.79 3.53
CA ASP A 45 -9.04 -7.73 4.86
C ASP A 45 -8.10 -8.08 6.02
N THR A 46 -6.98 -7.37 6.11
CA THR A 46 -5.95 -7.61 7.13
C THR A 46 -5.97 -6.62 8.29
N ASP A 47 -6.66 -5.49 8.15
CA ASP A 47 -6.76 -4.44 9.17
C ASP A 47 -8.05 -4.55 10.02
N GLY A 48 -9.02 -5.38 9.57
CA GLY A 48 -10.27 -5.64 10.28
C GLY A 48 -11.30 -4.52 10.18
N ALA A 49 -11.13 -3.56 9.26
CA ALA A 49 -12.19 -2.64 8.87
C ALA A 49 -13.39 -3.40 8.29
N PRO A 50 -14.60 -2.84 8.43
CA PRO A 50 -15.76 -3.37 7.74
C PRO A 50 -15.60 -3.16 6.23
N GLY A 51 -15.74 -4.24 5.47
CA GLY A 51 -15.70 -4.24 4.01
C GLY A 51 -14.47 -4.94 3.45
N LEU A 52 -14.31 -4.81 2.14
CA LEU A 52 -13.31 -5.51 1.36
C LEU A 52 -12.45 -4.51 0.59
N ASP A 53 -11.20 -4.47 0.98
CA ASP A 53 -10.11 -3.74 0.36
C ASP A 53 -8.83 -4.59 0.38
N ALA A 54 -7.80 -4.12 -0.32
CA ALA A 54 -6.51 -4.78 -0.30
C ALA A 54 -5.33 -3.83 -0.39
N GLU A 55 -4.24 -4.24 0.21
CA GLU A 55 -2.92 -3.66 0.04
C GLU A 55 -2.13 -4.49 -0.97
N VAL A 56 -1.48 -3.86 -1.96
CA VAL A 56 -0.62 -4.53 -2.94
C VAL A 56 0.84 -4.26 -2.58
N LEU A 57 1.60 -5.32 -2.36
CA LEU A 57 3.00 -5.27 -1.94
C LEU A 57 3.88 -5.84 -3.05
N SER A 58 5.01 -5.18 -3.31
CA SER A 58 6.12 -5.72 -4.12
C SER A 58 7.33 -5.89 -3.21
N ASP A 59 7.89 -7.09 -3.12
CA ASP A 59 9.01 -7.42 -2.22
C ASP A 59 8.75 -6.97 -0.76
N GLY A 60 7.49 -7.08 -0.31
CA GLY A 60 7.05 -6.66 1.02
C GLY A 60 6.91 -5.14 1.21
N VAL A 61 7.12 -4.35 0.16
CA VAL A 61 6.92 -2.88 0.17
C VAL A 61 5.55 -2.56 -0.42
N LEU A 62 4.75 -1.75 0.28
CA LEU A 62 3.45 -1.28 -0.23
C LEU A 62 3.64 -0.45 -1.50
N VAL A 63 3.02 -0.88 -2.60
CA VAL A 63 3.12 -0.24 -3.91
C VAL A 63 1.76 0.19 -4.48
N GLY A 64 0.66 -0.30 -3.91
CA GLY A 64 -0.67 0.08 -4.33
C GLY A 64 -1.76 -0.40 -3.38
N PHE A 65 -3.00 -0.10 -3.71
CA PHE A 65 -4.17 -0.58 -3.00
C PHE A 65 -5.30 -0.89 -3.98
N VAL A 66 -6.11 -1.88 -3.63
CA VAL A 66 -7.45 -2.05 -4.18
C VAL A 66 -8.37 -1.22 -3.29
N PRO A 67 -9.09 -0.21 -3.84
CA PRO A 67 -9.96 0.62 -3.03
C PRO A 67 -11.09 -0.21 -2.43
N HIS A 68 -11.58 0.23 -1.27
CA HIS A 68 -12.78 -0.31 -0.63
C HIS A 68 -13.91 -0.50 -1.64
N ILE A 69 -14.45 -1.71 -1.67
CA ILE A 69 -15.58 -2.05 -2.52
C ILE A 69 -16.86 -1.68 -1.77
N ALA A 70 -17.60 -0.69 -2.27
CA ALA A 70 -18.84 -0.24 -1.62
C ALA A 70 -19.88 -1.37 -1.50
N GLY A 71 -20.45 -1.56 -0.31
CA GLY A 71 -21.44 -2.61 -0.03
C GLY A 71 -20.82 -3.98 0.26
N SER A 72 -19.49 -4.08 0.32
CA SER A 72 -18.77 -5.32 0.62
C SER A 72 -18.84 -5.75 2.09
N GLU A 73 -19.30 -4.86 2.96
CA GLU A 73 -19.53 -5.12 4.38
C GLU A 73 -20.53 -6.28 4.59
N ASP A 74 -21.46 -6.43 3.65
CA ASP A 74 -22.53 -7.44 3.66
C ASP A 74 -22.28 -8.59 2.66
N PHE A 75 -21.09 -8.67 2.06
CA PHE A 75 -20.82 -9.73 1.09
C PHE A 75 -20.83 -11.12 1.73
N THR A 76 -21.48 -12.04 1.03
CA THR A 76 -21.36 -13.47 1.28
C THR A 76 -19.97 -13.97 0.92
N ASP A 77 -19.57 -15.12 1.47
CA ASP A 77 -18.27 -15.73 1.17
C ASP A 77 -18.04 -15.91 -0.34
N GLN A 78 -19.09 -16.31 -1.09
CA GLN A 78 -19.00 -16.44 -2.55
C GLN A 78 -18.81 -15.09 -3.25
N GLN A 79 -19.46 -14.02 -2.78
CA GLN A 79 -19.25 -12.67 -3.32
C GLN A 79 -17.85 -12.14 -3.01
N LEU A 80 -17.30 -12.40 -1.82
CA LEU A 80 -15.90 -12.09 -1.51
C LEU A 80 -14.95 -12.83 -2.45
N VAL A 81 -15.12 -14.15 -2.60
CA VAL A 81 -14.30 -14.97 -3.52
C VAL A 81 -14.39 -14.45 -4.94
N ASP A 82 -15.59 -14.06 -5.40
CA ASP A 82 -15.77 -13.54 -6.73
C ASP A 82 -15.13 -12.18 -6.94
N ALA A 83 -15.31 -11.26 -6.00
CA ALA A 83 -14.68 -9.94 -6.04
C ALA A 83 -13.15 -10.07 -6.07
N ILE A 84 -12.56 -10.87 -5.19
CA ILE A 84 -11.11 -11.09 -5.13
C ILE A 84 -10.59 -11.71 -6.42
N ALA A 85 -11.29 -12.72 -6.96
CA ALA A 85 -10.88 -13.41 -8.18
C ALA A 85 -11.05 -12.56 -9.46
N ALA A 86 -12.02 -11.64 -9.48
CA ALA A 86 -12.27 -10.73 -10.60
C ALA A 86 -11.43 -9.45 -10.53
N THR A 87 -10.78 -9.18 -9.39
CA THR A 87 -10.01 -7.96 -9.18
C THR A 87 -8.81 -7.90 -10.11
N ARG A 88 -8.69 -6.78 -10.82
CA ARG A 88 -7.49 -6.44 -11.58
C ARG A 88 -6.58 -5.60 -10.71
N TYR A 89 -5.43 -6.15 -10.35
CA TYR A 89 -4.44 -5.45 -9.55
C TYR A 89 -3.70 -4.42 -10.40
N PRO A 90 -3.55 -3.16 -9.92
CA PRO A 90 -2.78 -2.16 -10.62
C PRO A 90 -1.29 -2.54 -10.55
N THR A 91 -0.76 -3.09 -11.65
CA THR A 91 0.69 -3.33 -11.82
C THR A 91 1.38 -2.19 -12.58
N GLU A 92 0.60 -1.21 -13.06
CA GLU A 92 1.09 -0.07 -13.84
C GLU A 92 1.81 0.91 -12.90
N GLY A 93 3.15 0.91 -12.98
CA GLY A 93 4.04 1.65 -12.08
C GLY A 93 5.06 0.77 -11.34
N LEU A 94 4.94 -0.56 -11.44
CA LEU A 94 5.83 -1.54 -10.79
C LEU A 94 6.99 -2.02 -11.68
N GLY A 95 7.12 -1.47 -12.89
CA GLY A 95 8.25 -1.77 -13.74
C GLY A 95 9.55 -1.36 -13.04
N SER A 96 10.57 -2.23 -13.12
CA SER A 96 11.94 -1.86 -12.79
C SER A 96 12.23 -0.46 -13.36
N PRO A 97 12.89 0.45 -12.62
CA PRO A 97 13.35 1.68 -13.24
C PRO A 97 14.13 1.26 -14.48
N SER A 98 13.65 1.65 -15.66
CA SER A 98 14.39 1.36 -16.89
C SER A 98 15.79 1.89 -16.66
N ALA A 99 16.78 1.01 -16.69
CA ALA A 99 18.17 1.40 -16.71
C ALA A 99 18.41 2.14 -18.03
N GLY A 100 18.15 3.44 -18.03
CA GLY A 100 18.06 4.20 -19.27
C GLY A 100 17.50 5.59 -19.07
N GLU A 101 18.13 6.38 -18.19
CA GLU A 101 18.50 7.75 -18.53
C GLU A 101 19.54 8.23 -17.50
N PRO A 102 20.82 8.46 -17.86
CA PRO A 102 21.70 9.22 -17.00
C PRO A 102 21.07 10.62 -16.80
N ALA A 103 20.98 11.05 -15.54
CA ALA A 103 20.54 12.40 -15.19
C ALA A 103 21.25 13.41 -16.10
N PRO A 104 20.53 14.36 -16.74
CA PRO A 104 21.17 15.37 -17.56
C PRO A 104 22.14 16.12 -16.65
N GLU A 105 23.42 16.01 -17.02
CA GLU A 105 24.55 16.67 -16.40
C GLU A 105 24.19 18.12 -16.09
N ALA A 106 24.43 18.51 -14.83
CA ALA A 106 24.34 19.88 -14.38
C ALA A 106 25.14 20.76 -15.34
N GLN A 107 24.43 21.50 -16.17
CA GLN A 107 25.04 22.45 -17.10
C GLN A 107 25.64 23.60 -16.29
N ASP A 108 26.96 23.67 -16.40
CA ASP A 108 27.83 24.70 -15.87
C ASP A 108 27.58 26.05 -16.60
N GLY A 109 27.18 27.05 -15.82
CA GLY A 109 27.43 28.49 -16.06
C GLY A 109 26.33 29.35 -16.71
N PRO A 110 26.41 30.71 -16.64
CA PRO A 110 27.15 31.55 -15.68
C PRO A 110 26.31 32.70 -15.06
N ALA A 111 26.87 33.26 -13.98
CA ALA A 111 26.83 34.68 -13.59
C ALA A 111 25.49 35.44 -13.39
N ALA A 112 25.26 35.75 -12.11
CA ALA A 112 25.04 37.10 -11.58
C ALA A 112 23.75 37.89 -11.94
N VAL A 113 22.93 38.11 -10.91
CA VAL A 113 22.31 39.42 -10.64
C VAL A 113 22.43 39.72 -9.14
N PRO A 114 23.17 40.76 -8.72
CA PRO A 114 23.11 41.26 -7.35
C PRO A 114 22.11 42.43 -7.28
N LEU A 115 21.15 42.36 -6.36
CA LEU A 115 20.47 43.55 -5.85
C LEU A 115 20.35 43.45 -4.33
N ALA A 116 21.09 44.34 -3.67
CA ALA A 116 21.12 44.57 -2.24
C ALA A 116 19.95 45.52 -1.80
N PRO A 117 19.96 46.14 -0.60
CA PRO A 117 19.41 45.57 0.65
C PRO A 117 18.32 46.45 1.32
N ALA A 118 17.81 45.96 2.47
CA ALA A 118 17.24 46.68 3.64
C ALA A 118 15.70 46.87 3.83
N SER A 119 15.12 46.08 4.76
CA SER A 119 14.27 46.35 5.98
C SER A 119 13.43 47.65 6.13
N PRO A 120 12.36 47.76 7.01
CA PRO A 120 12.11 47.00 8.26
C PRO A 120 10.63 46.67 8.71
N ALA A 121 10.54 45.73 9.68
CA ALA A 121 9.70 45.62 10.91
C ALA A 121 8.14 45.63 10.98
N ARG A 122 7.59 44.45 11.41
CA ARG A 122 6.65 44.11 12.54
C ARG A 122 5.20 44.70 12.61
N PRO A 123 4.30 44.18 13.50
CA PRO A 123 3.80 42.82 13.72
C PRO A 123 2.23 42.78 13.75
N SER A 124 1.58 41.60 13.72
CA SER A 124 0.31 41.31 14.45
C SER A 124 -0.35 39.97 14.04
N GLY A 125 -0.82 39.20 15.03
CA GLY A 125 -1.94 38.26 14.90
C GLY A 125 -1.61 36.77 15.15
N PRO A 126 -2.15 36.14 16.22
CA PRO A 126 -2.01 34.70 16.44
C PRO A 126 -3.10 33.92 15.69
N ALA A 127 -2.72 33.04 14.77
CA ALA A 127 -3.60 32.02 14.21
C ALA A 127 -3.21 30.64 14.74
N ARG A 128 -4.12 30.07 15.52
CA ARG A 128 -4.11 28.70 16.02
C ARG A 128 -4.07 27.73 14.84
N HIS A 129 -3.02 26.92 14.73
CA HIS A 129 -3.05 25.72 13.92
C HIS A 129 -2.70 24.50 14.75
N ALA A 130 -3.63 23.55 14.73
CA ALA A 130 -3.59 22.25 15.34
C ALA A 130 -2.39 21.45 14.82
N ALA A 131 -1.79 20.67 15.72
CA ALA A 131 -0.68 19.80 15.45
C ALA A 131 -1.04 18.67 14.47
N PRO A 132 -0.24 18.40 13.43
CA PRO A 132 -0.24 17.09 12.79
C PRO A 132 0.56 16.12 13.68
N LYS A 133 -0.12 15.08 14.19
CA LYS A 133 0.56 13.94 14.83
C LYS A 133 1.35 13.18 13.77
N ARG A 134 2.67 13.39 13.79
CA ARG A 134 3.65 12.46 13.25
C ARG A 134 3.56 11.13 14.01
N ALA A 135 3.15 10.06 13.34
CA ALA A 135 3.49 8.69 13.72
C ALA A 135 4.17 8.08 12.49
N ARG A 136 5.49 8.24 12.38
CA ARG A 136 6.51 7.27 12.80
C ARG A 136 6.50 6.02 11.92
N LEU A 137 7.31 6.13 10.87
CA LEU A 137 8.09 5.07 10.25
C LEU A 137 8.51 4.01 11.29
N GLY A 138 7.78 2.90 11.30
CA GLY A 138 8.12 1.70 12.02
C GLY A 138 8.75 0.71 11.05
N ARG A 139 10.09 0.69 11.03
CA ARG A 139 10.93 -0.35 10.44
C ARG A 139 10.33 -1.74 10.66
N TRP A 140 10.12 -2.51 9.60
CA TRP A 140 10.07 -3.96 9.69
C TRP A 140 11.21 -4.55 8.90
N TRP A 141 12.14 -5.12 9.68
CA TRP A 141 13.32 -5.84 9.22
C TRP A 141 12.98 -7.30 8.98
N HIS A 142 13.64 -7.86 7.98
CA HIS A 142 13.79 -9.28 7.70
C HIS A 142 14.11 -10.13 8.94
N ARG A 143 13.52 -11.33 8.97
CA ARG A 143 14.17 -12.58 9.42
C ARG A 143 13.30 -13.75 8.93
N SER A 144 13.69 -14.43 7.85
CA SER A 144 14.65 -15.54 7.83
C SER A 144 14.21 -16.73 8.70
N ARG A 145 13.60 -17.70 8.01
CA ARG A 145 13.75 -19.16 8.21
C ARG A 145 15.25 -19.52 8.32
N PRO A 146 15.66 -20.64 8.96
CA PRO A 146 15.05 -21.97 8.95
C PRO A 146 14.46 -22.46 10.28
#